data_AF-A0A846EXV1-F1
#
_entry.id   AF-A0A846EXV1-F1
#
_cell.length_a   1.000
_cell.length_b   1.000
_cell.length_c   1.000
_cell.angle_alpha   90.00
_cell.angle_beta   90.00
_cell.angle_gamma   90.00
#
_symmetry.space_group_name_H-M   'P 1'
#
loop_
_entity.id
_entity.type
_entity.pdbx_description
1 polymer ?
#
loop_
_entity_poly.entity_id
_entity_poly.type
_entity_poly.pdbx_seq_one_letter_code
_entity_poly.pdbx_strand_id
1 'polypeptide(L)' 'YKYLGKGGSEAHIDAVEKMTRRNLIDELERVVHSLQESYLDICFGGEIEPDPSSDFQDDK' A
#
# COMPACT_ATOMS: atom_id res chain seq x y z
N TYR A 1 30.52 -20.82 2.86
CA TYR A 1 30.71 -20.39 4.25
C TYR A 1 32.18 -20.17 4.64
N LYS A 2 33.07 -21.17 4.56
CA LYS A 2 34.48 -21.08 5.06
C LYS A 2 35.36 -19.94 4.47
N TYR A 3 35.00 -19.37 3.32
CA TYR A 3 35.80 -18.35 2.61
C TYR A 3 35.16 -16.94 2.58
N LEU A 4 34.02 -16.75 3.24
CA LEU A 4 33.24 -15.50 3.15
C LEU A 4 33.54 -14.51 4.30
N GLY A 5 34.48 -14.84 5.20
CA GLY A 5 34.83 -13.98 6.33
C GLY A 5 33.62 -13.64 7.21
N LYS A 6 33.57 -12.42 7.77
CA LYS A 6 32.47 -11.96 8.65
C LYS A 6 31.09 -11.94 7.94
N GLY A 7 31.07 -11.74 6.62
CA GLY A 7 29.85 -11.77 5.81
C GLY A 7 29.30 -13.18 5.58
N GLY A 8 30.12 -14.21 5.81
CA GLY A 8 29.69 -15.60 5.85
C GLY A 8 29.29 -16.10 7.22
N SER A 9 29.28 -15.25 8.25
CA SER A 9 28.85 -15.66 9.58
C SER A 9 27.35 -15.91 9.59
N GLU A 10 26.91 -16.91 10.34
CA GLU A 10 25.49 -17.25 10.50
C GLU A 10 24.69 -16.04 10.98
N ALA A 11 25.22 -15.27 11.93
CA ALA A 11 24.58 -14.05 12.42
C ALA A 11 24.39 -12.98 11.33
N HIS A 12 25.36 -12.80 10.42
CA HIS A 12 25.22 -11.86 9.31
C HIS A 12 24.14 -12.33 8.32
N ILE A 13 24.13 -13.62 8.00
CA ILE A 13 23.18 -14.20 7.04
C ILE A 13 21.76 -14.17 7.61
N ASP A 14 21.57 -14.55 8.86
CA ASP A 14 20.27 -14.44 9.55
C ASP A 14 19.78 -12.98 9.60
N ALA A 15 20.67 -12.01 9.83
CA ALA A 15 20.31 -10.59 9.79
C ALA A 15 19.85 -10.15 8.39
N VAL A 16 20.57 -10.56 7.33
CA VAL A 16 20.20 -10.26 5.94
C VAL A 16 18.88 -10.92 5.56
N GLU A 17 18.67 -12.18 5.94
CA GLU A 17 17.41 -12.89 5.67
C GLU A 17 16.23 -12.26 6.42
N LYS A 18 16.42 -11.86 7.68
CA LYS A 18 15.41 -11.13 8.45
C LYS A 18 15.04 -9.80 7.80
N MET A 19 16.04 -9.03 7.36
CA MET A 19 15.81 -7.77 6.64
C MET A 19 15.07 -8.01 5.33
N THR A 20 15.48 -9.02 4.56
CA THR A 20 14.84 -9.36 3.28
C THR A 20 13.38 -9.75 3.49
N ARG A 21 13.08 -10.56 4.51
CA ARG A 21 11.69 -10.92 4.86
C ARG A 21 10.87 -9.71 5.30
N ARG A 22 11.47 -8.78 6.07
CA ARG A 22 10.79 -7.54 6.48
C ARG A 22 10.41 -6.70 5.26
N ASN A 23 11.36 -6.47 4.34
CA ASN A 23 11.10 -5.69 3.14
C ASN A 23 9.96 -6.29 2.28
N LEU A 24 9.90 -7.62 2.17
CA LEU A 24 8.80 -8.29 1.47
C LEU A 24 7.45 -8.07 2.16
N ILE A 25 7.40 -8.12 3.49
CA ILE A 25 6.18 -7.84 4.26
C ILE A 25 5.74 -6.40 4.05
N ASP A 26 6.67 -5.45 4.14
CA ASP A 26 6.37 -4.02 4.01
C ASP A 26 5.81 -3.69 2.62
N GLU A 27 6.34 -4.30 1.55
CA GLU A 27 5.78 -4.14 0.20
C GLU A 27 4.40 -4.77 0.03
N LEU A 28 4.16 -5.94 0.63
CA LEU A 28 2.84 -6.57 0.60
C LEU A 28 1.80 -5.71 1.34
N GLU A 29 2.15 -5.17 2.51
CA GLU A 29 1.30 -4.25 3.27
C GLU A 29 0.98 -3.00 2.45
N ARG A 30 1.98 -2.41 1.79
CA ARG A 30 1.81 -1.26 0.91
C ARG A 30 0.84 -1.54 -0.23
N VAL A 31 0.96 -2.70 -0.90
CA VAL A 31 0.05 -3.09 -1.99
C VAL A 31 -1.37 -3.29 -1.48
N VAL A 32 -1.55 -3.95 -0.32
CA VAL A 32 -2.88 -4.15 0.28
C VAL A 32 -3.55 -2.81 0.60
N HIS A 33 -2.82 -1.86 1.20
CA HIS A 33 -3.35 -0.53 1.49
C HIS A 33 -3.76 0.22 0.22
N SER A 34 -2.92 0.18 -0.82
CA SER A 34 -3.25 0.82 -2.10
C SER A 34 -4.51 0.23 -2.75
N LEU A 35 -4.71 -1.09 -2.65
CA LEU A 35 -5.93 -1.74 -3.13
C LEU A 35 -7.16 -1.34 -2.31
N GLN A 36 -7.02 -1.23 -0.98
CA GLN A 36 -8.10 -0.77 -0.10
C GLN A 36 -8.52 0.67 -0.42
N GLU A 37 -7.55 1.57 -0.60
CA GLU A 37 -7.81 2.96 -1.00
C GLU A 37 -8.50 3.02 -2.36
N SER A 38 -8.01 2.26 -3.35
CA SER A 38 -8.62 2.19 -4.68
C SER A 38 -10.06 1.68 -4.62
N TYR A 39 -10.34 0.68 -3.79
CA TYR A 39 -11.70 0.17 -3.59
C TYR A 39 -12.63 1.24 -2.98
N LEU A 40 -12.13 1.98 -1.98
CA LEU A 40 -12.89 3.05 -1.36
C LEU A 40 -13.18 4.18 -2.35
N ASP A 41 -12.21 4.56 -3.17
CA ASP A 41 -12.37 5.56 -4.21
C ASP A 41 -13.45 5.16 -5.23
N ILE A 42 -13.41 3.91 -5.72
CA ILE A 42 -14.40 3.40 -6.68
C ILE A 42 -15.80 3.32 -6.07
N CYS A 43 -15.93 2.83 -4.83
CA CYS A 43 -17.24 2.57 -4.24
C CYS A 43 -17.86 3.80 -3.56
N PHE A 44 -17.04 4.74 -3.10
CA PHE A 44 -17.46 5.83 -2.23
C PHE A 44 -16.81 7.18 -2.56
N GLY A 45 -15.82 7.24 -3.46
CA GLY A 45 -15.08 8.46 -3.84
C GLY A 45 -15.75 9.29 -4.95
N GLY A 46 -16.96 8.93 -5.37
CA GLY A 46 -17.73 9.77 -6.28
C GLY A 46 -18.19 11.04 -5.58
N GLU A 47 -17.56 12.17 -5.88
CA GLU A 47 -18.29 13.44 -5.83
C GLU A 47 -19.51 13.26 -6.73
N ILE A 48 -20.71 13.28 -6.14
CA ILE A 48 -21.95 13.36 -6.89
C ILE A 48 -21.82 14.66 -7.70
N GLU A 49 -21.65 14.55 -9.02
CA GLU A 49 -21.78 15.72 -9.89
C GLU A 49 -23.12 16.36 -9.52
N PRO A 50 -23.15 17.62 -9.06
CA PRO A 50 -24.41 18.27 -8.73
C PRO A 50 -25.27 18.22 -9.99
N ASP A 51 -26.44 17.61 -9.88
CA ASP A 51 -27.37 17.54 -11.00
C ASP A 51 -27.62 18.98 -11.47
N PRO A 52 -27.30 19.34 -12.72
CA PRO A 52 -27.47 20.71 -13.21
C PRO A 52 -28.94 21.17 -13.22
N SER A 53 -29.89 20.26 -12.96
CA SER A 53 -31.30 20.59 -12.76
C SER A 53 -31.65 21.06 -11.34
N SER A 54 -30.75 20.90 -10.36
CA SER A 54 -30.92 21.34 -8.96
C SER A 54 -31.01 22.86 -8.81
N ASP A 55 -30.35 23.61 -9.71
CA ASP A 55 -30.26 25.08 -9.67
C ASP A 55 -31.55 25.79 -10.10
N PHE A 56 -32.57 25.05 -10.57
CA PHE A 56 -33.81 25.64 -11.10
C PHE A 56 -35.04 25.50 -10.19
N GLN A 57 -34.87 25.10 -8.92
CA GLN A 57 -36.01 24.85 -8.01
C GLN A 57 -36.30 25.90 -6.93
N ASP A 58 -35.55 27.00 -6.84
CA ASP A 58 -35.89 28.13 -5.96
C ASP A 58 -36.63 29.24 -6.72
N ASP A 59 -37.86 28.97 -7.16
CA ASP A 59 -38.83 30.01 -7.52
C ASP A 59 -40.26 29.46 -7.39
N LYS A 60 -40.77 29.36 -6.15
CA LYS A 60 -42.22 29.47 -5.87
C LYS A 60 -42.56 29.85 -4.43
#